data_AF-A0A377YS77-F1
#
_entry.id   AF-A0A377YS77-F1
#
_cell.length_a   1.000
_cell.length_b   1.000
_cell.length_c   1.000
_cell.angle_alpha   90.00
_cell.angle_beta   90.00
_cell.angle_gamma   90.00
#
_symmetry.space_group_name_H-M   'P 1'
#
loop_
_entity.id
_entity.type
_entity.pdbx_description
1 polymer ?
#
loop_
_entity_poly.entity_id
_entity_poly.type
_entity_poly.pdbx_seq_one_letter_code
_entity_poly.pdbx_strand_id
1 'polypeptide(L)'
;MCFHYDPLANRVQRSITNMAIECRLATESKSGNLSITRATRALKFLAELGLITYQTEYDPQIGCNIPTDITFTPALFAALDVSEVAVASARRSRVEWGKQTAQEAGTGCTGYG
;
A
#
# COMPACT_ATOMS: atom_id res chain seq x y z
N MET A 1 3.19 0.47 5.64
CA MET A 1 2.34 1.23 4.70
C MET A 1 3.16 2.03 3.70
N CYS A 2 3.92 3.06 4.11
CA CYS A 2 4.69 3.88 3.15
C CYS A 2 5.69 3.07 2.29
N PHE A 3 6.32 2.05 2.88
CA PHE A 3 7.23 1.14 2.15
C PHE A 3 6.56 0.30 1.05
N HIS A 4 5.24 0.14 1.13
CA HIS A 4 4.46 -0.66 0.16
C HIS A 4 3.61 0.24 -0.76
N TYR A 5 3.83 1.55 -0.71
CA TYR A 5 3.07 2.51 -1.51
C TYR A 5 3.62 2.57 -2.94
N ASP A 6 2.74 2.34 -3.90
CA ASP A 6 3.00 2.55 -5.31
C ASP A 6 2.66 4.01 -5.66
N PRO A 7 3.65 4.87 -5.97
CA PRO A 7 3.40 6.26 -6.32
C PRO A 7 2.66 6.44 -7.65
N LEU A 8 2.75 5.47 -8.58
CA LEU A 8 2.06 5.51 -9.88
C LEU A 8 0.59 5.18 -9.73
N ALA A 9 0.28 4.11 -8.99
CA ALA A 9 -1.10 3.69 -8.74
C ALA A 9 -1.78 4.50 -7.62
N ASN A 10 -1.01 5.29 -6.87
CA ASN A 10 -1.43 5.96 -5.63
C ASN A 10 -2.07 4.99 -4.63
N ARG A 11 -1.55 3.76 -4.53
CA ARG A 11 -2.14 2.66 -3.76
C ARG A 11 -1.09 1.89 -2.97
N VAL A 12 -1.48 1.37 -1.81
CA VAL A 12 -0.64 0.47 -1.02
C VAL A 12 -0.78 -0.96 -1.58
N GLN A 13 0.30 -1.53 -2.12
CA GLN A 13 0.35 -2.85 -2.74
C GLN A 13 0.71 -3.96 -1.72
N ARG A 14 -0.04 -4.04 -0.62
CA ARG A 14 0.14 -5.10 0.38
C ARG A 14 -1.17 -5.40 1.11
N SER A 15 -1.41 -6.66 1.43
CA SER A 15 -2.55 -7.04 2.27
C SER A 15 -2.40 -6.48 3.68
N ILE A 16 -3.52 -6.16 4.31
CA ILE A 16 -3.54 -5.61 5.67
C ILE A 16 -3.04 -6.61 6.68
N THR A 17 -3.31 -7.89 6.49
CA THR A 17 -2.79 -8.96 7.36
C THR A 17 -1.26 -8.94 7.38
N ASN A 18 -0.62 -8.86 6.22
CA ASN A 18 0.84 -8.80 6.14
C ASN A 18 1.38 -7.51 6.77
N MET A 19 0.74 -6.36 6.50
CA MET A 19 1.13 -5.11 7.15
C MET A 19 0.94 -5.16 8.68
N ALA A 20 -0.12 -5.79 9.17
CA ALA A 20 -0.38 -5.94 10.59
C ALA A 20 0.69 -6.82 11.25
N ILE A 21 1.14 -7.89 10.59
CA ILE A 21 2.23 -8.74 11.07
C ILE A 21 3.55 -7.96 11.09
N GLU A 22 3.91 -7.32 9.97
CA GLU A 22 5.16 -6.54 9.84
C GLU A 22 5.24 -5.40 10.86
N CYS A 23 4.12 -4.72 11.13
CA CYS A 23 4.03 -3.64 12.11
C CYS A 23 3.77 -4.13 13.56
N ARG A 24 3.75 -5.45 13.82
CA ARG A 24 3.42 -6.04 15.13
C ARG A 24 2.08 -5.56 15.72
N LEU A 25 1.13 -5.31 14.83
CA LEU A 25 -0.25 -4.98 15.15
C LEU A 25 -1.14 -6.23 15.17
N ALA A 26 -0.75 -7.29 14.45
CA ALA A 26 -1.43 -8.56 14.50
C ALA A 26 -1.24 -9.23 15.87
N THR A 27 -2.30 -9.88 16.36
CA THR A 27 -2.28 -10.65 17.61
C THR A 27 -2.69 -12.08 17.29
N GLU A 28 -1.88 -13.04 17.69
CA GLU A 28 -2.19 -14.46 17.54
C GLU A 28 -2.62 -15.02 18.91
N SER A 29 -3.77 -15.67 18.93
CA SER A 29 -4.28 -16.34 20.13
C SER A 29 -3.63 -17.70 20.34
N LYS A 30 -3.70 -18.23 21.57
CA LYS A 30 -3.18 -19.58 21.90
C LYS A 30 -3.82 -20.71 21.07
N SER A 31 -5.00 -20.48 20.51
CA SER A 31 -5.71 -21.41 19.63
C SER A 31 -5.40 -21.23 18.14
N GLY A 32 -4.42 -20.37 17.79
CA GLY A 32 -3.98 -20.14 16.41
C GLY A 32 -4.82 -19.12 15.62
N ASN A 33 -5.78 -18.44 16.25
CA ASN A 33 -6.56 -17.40 15.56
C ASN A 33 -5.77 -16.09 15.48
N LEU A 34 -5.63 -15.54 14.27
CA LEU A 34 -4.99 -14.27 13.99
C LEU A 34 -6.01 -13.13 13.99
N SER A 35 -5.79 -12.11 14.82
CA SER A 35 -6.58 -10.88 14.85
C SER A 35 -5.77 -9.70 14.32
N ILE A 36 -6.38 -8.93 13.41
CA ILE A 36 -5.81 -7.70 12.84
C ILE A 36 -6.53 -6.44 13.32
N THR A 37 -7.38 -6.54 14.35
CA THR A 37 -8.27 -5.45 14.79
C THR A 37 -7.53 -4.18 15.19
N ARG A 38 -6.29 -4.27 15.71
CA ARG A 38 -5.46 -3.11 16.01
C ARG A 38 -5.07 -2.35 14.75
N ALA A 39 -4.72 -3.06 13.68
CA ALA A 39 -4.38 -2.46 12.39
C ALA A 39 -5.59 -1.81 11.73
N THR A 40 -6.75 -2.47 11.72
CA THR A 40 -7.97 -1.89 11.13
C THR A 40 -8.47 -0.66 11.88
N ARG A 41 -8.36 -0.63 13.23
CA ARG A 41 -8.64 0.58 14.02
C ARG A 41 -7.67 1.73 13.73
N ALA A 42 -6.38 1.44 13.59
CA ALA A 42 -5.39 2.46 13.24
C ALA A 42 -5.67 3.05 11.85
N LEU A 43 -6.03 2.22 10.87
CA LEU A 43 -6.42 2.67 9.54
C LEU A 43 -7.68 3.54 9.57
N LYS A 44 -8.70 3.14 10.33
CA LYS A 44 -9.90 3.95 10.51
C LYS A 44 -9.57 5.33 11.07
N PHE A 45 -8.73 5.39 12.10
CA PHE A 45 -8.29 6.65 12.69
C PHE A 45 -7.54 7.53 11.68
N LEU A 46 -6.64 6.96 10.87
CA LEU A 46 -5.95 7.70 9.82
C LEU A 46 -6.90 8.23 8.73
N ALA A 47 -7.97 7.50 8.42
CA ALA A 47 -8.99 7.97 7.49
C ALA A 47 -9.88 9.07 8.09
N GLU A 48 -10.21 8.99 9.38
CA GLU A 48 -10.93 10.05 10.11
C GLU A 48 -10.12 11.35 10.17
N LEU A 49 -8.80 11.26 10.25
CA LEU A 49 -7.89 12.41 10.13
C LEU A 49 -7.75 12.93 8.67
N GLY A 50 -8.38 12.27 7.70
CA GLY A 50 -8.31 12.63 6.29
C GLY A 50 -6.95 12.33 5.65
N LEU A 51 -6.10 11.52 6.28
CA LEU A 51 -4.75 11.23 5.78
C LEU A 51 -4.77 10.13 4.71
N ILE A 52 -5.69 9.18 4.83
CA ILE A 52 -5.85 8.09 3.87
C ILE A 52 -7.32 7.95 3.46
N THR A 53 -7.56 7.30 2.34
CA THR A 53 -8.88 6.72 2.04
C THR A 53 -8.72 5.23 1.77
N TYR A 54 -9.74 4.44 2.07
CA TYR A 54 -9.74 3.00 1.83
C TYR A 54 -11.16 2.52 1.56
N GLN A 55 -11.27 1.42 0.85
CA GLN A 55 -12.51 0.64 0.75
C GLN A 55 -12.51 -0.45 1.82
N THR A 56 -13.64 -1.05 2.13
CA THR A 56 -13.69 -2.19 3.06
C THR A 56 -14.50 -3.31 2.47
N GLU A 57 -14.00 -4.52 2.64
CA GLU A 57 -14.72 -5.74 2.33
C GLU A 57 -14.90 -6.56 3.62
N TYR A 58 -16.09 -7.10 3.84
CA TYR A 58 -16.35 -7.93 5.01
C TYR A 58 -15.81 -9.34 4.77
N ASP A 59 -14.90 -9.80 5.62
CA ASP A 59 -14.41 -11.17 5.60
C ASP A 59 -15.12 -12.01 6.68
N PRO A 60 -15.97 -12.99 6.28
CA PRO A 60 -16.70 -13.83 7.22
C PRO A 60 -15.83 -14.85 7.97
N GLN A 61 -14.62 -15.18 7.47
CA GLN A 61 -13.71 -16.10 8.16
C GLN A 61 -13.02 -15.44 9.35
N ILE A 62 -12.71 -14.14 9.21
CA ILE A 62 -12.05 -13.34 10.26
C ILE A 62 -13.08 -12.55 11.09
N GLY A 63 -14.32 -12.41 10.59
CA GLY A 63 -15.42 -11.72 11.27
C GLY A 63 -15.20 -10.21 11.36
N CYS A 64 -14.47 -9.61 10.41
CA CYS A 64 -14.16 -8.19 10.42
C CYS A 64 -14.12 -7.57 9.01
N ASN A 65 -14.42 -6.28 8.93
CA ASN A 65 -14.20 -5.49 7.71
C ASN A 65 -12.71 -5.28 7.51
N ILE A 66 -12.18 -5.83 6.42
CA ILE A 66 -10.78 -5.68 6.00
C ILE A 66 -10.71 -4.50 5.05
N PRO A 67 -9.92 -3.46 5.39
CA PRO A 67 -9.69 -2.41 4.43
C PRO A 67 -8.99 -2.93 3.16
N THR A 68 -9.44 -2.46 2.02
CA THR A 68 -8.91 -2.75 0.69
C THR A 68 -8.59 -1.42 0.02
N ASP A 69 -7.68 -1.44 -0.94
CA ASP A 69 -7.39 -0.28 -1.78
C ASP A 69 -7.08 1.01 -0.99
N ILE A 70 -6.13 0.93 -0.07
CA ILE A 70 -5.67 2.09 0.70
C ILE A 70 -4.94 3.06 -0.22
N THR A 71 -5.40 4.31 -0.26
CA THR A 71 -4.79 5.42 -0.99
C THR A 71 -4.37 6.53 -0.04
N PHE A 72 -3.31 7.25 -0.39
CA PHE A 72 -2.82 8.38 0.39
C PHE A 72 -3.38 9.68 -0.14
N THR A 73 -3.72 10.58 0.78
CA THR A 73 -4.14 11.93 0.46
C THR A 73 -2.93 12.89 0.50
N PRO A 74 -3.04 14.08 -0.12
CA PRO A 74 -2.05 15.14 0.04
C PRO A 74 -1.75 15.50 1.49
N ALA A 75 -2.76 15.42 2.37
CA ALA A 75 -2.62 15.73 3.79
C ALA A 75 -1.64 14.81 4.51
N LEU A 76 -1.54 13.53 4.12
CA LEU A 76 -0.54 12.61 4.66
C LEU A 76 0.88 13.03 4.29
N PHE A 77 1.11 13.44 3.04
CA PHE A 77 2.44 13.86 2.60
C PHE A 77 2.86 15.15 3.31
N ALA A 78 1.93 16.10 3.46
CA ALA A 78 2.17 17.30 4.25
C ALA A 78 2.47 16.99 5.73
N ALA A 79 1.73 16.05 6.34
CA ALA A 79 1.96 15.63 7.74
C ALA A 79 3.31 14.93 7.95
N LEU A 80 3.88 14.32 6.90
CA LEU A 80 5.20 13.69 6.91
C LEU A 80 6.33 14.64 6.47
N ASP A 81 6.03 15.92 6.26
CA ASP A 81 6.95 16.93 5.69
C ASP A 81 7.54 16.52 4.34
N VAL A 82 6.78 15.76 3.56
CA VAL A 82 7.15 15.32 2.21
C VAL A 82 6.64 16.34 1.20
N SER A 83 7.58 17.04 0.55
CA SER A 83 7.27 17.99 -0.52
C SER A 83 6.47 17.35 -1.66
N GLU A 84 5.46 18.04 -2.18
CA GLU A 84 4.72 17.61 -3.39
C GLU A 84 5.66 17.41 -4.60
N VAL A 85 6.76 18.17 -4.66
CA VAL A 85 7.78 18.02 -5.71
C VAL A 85 8.49 16.66 -5.59
N ALA A 86 8.72 16.18 -4.36
CA ALA A 86 9.30 14.87 -4.12
C ALA A 86 8.33 13.73 -4.47
N VAL A 87 7.03 13.91 -4.20
CA VAL A 87 5.99 12.95 -4.64
C VAL A 87 5.92 12.92 -6.17
N ALA A 88 5.92 14.08 -6.81
CA ALA A 88 5.90 14.21 -8.26
C ALA A 88 7.18 13.68 -8.92
N SER A 89 8.36 13.89 -8.31
CA SER A 89 9.61 13.34 -8.82
C SER A 89 9.64 11.82 -8.67
N ALA A 90 9.22 11.26 -7.54
CA ALA A 90 9.11 9.82 -7.35
C ALA A 90 8.18 9.17 -8.38
N ARG A 91 7.04 9.81 -8.69
CA ARG A 91 6.14 9.41 -9.77
C ARG A 91 6.85 9.42 -11.12
N ARG A 92 7.48 10.53 -11.49
CA ARG A 92 8.20 10.68 -12.78
C ARG A 92 9.33 9.67 -12.93
N SER A 93 10.15 9.50 -11.90
CA SER A 93 11.21 8.50 -11.89
C SER A 93 10.64 7.13 -12.19
N ARG A 94 9.58 6.69 -11.48
CA ARG A 94 9.03 5.34 -11.68
C ARG A 94 8.39 5.11 -13.06
N VAL A 95 7.81 6.15 -13.67
CA VAL A 95 7.37 6.09 -15.08
C VAL A 95 8.55 5.85 -16.02
N GLU A 96 9.64 6.60 -15.84
CA GLU A 96 10.83 6.46 -16.69
C GLU A 96 11.52 5.10 -16.52
N TRP A 97 11.61 4.60 -15.27
CA TRP A 97 12.07 3.22 -15.02
C TRP A 97 11.21 2.19 -15.76
N GLY A 98 9.87 2.35 -15.74
CA GLY A 98 8.95 1.45 -16.47
C GLY A 98 9.17 1.46 -17.99
N LYS A 99 9.46 2.63 -18.56
CA LYS A 99 9.78 2.77 -19.99
C LYS A 99 11.10 2.09 -20.36
N GLN A 100 12.13 2.22 -19.52
CA GLN A 100 13.42 1.56 -19.72
C GLN A 100 13.28 0.03 -19.66
N THR A 101 12.58 -0.50 -18.66
CA THR A 101 12.33 -1.95 -18.55
C THR A 101 11.49 -2.51 -19.71
N ALA A 102 10.56 -1.72 -20.27
CA ALA A 102 9.77 -2.12 -21.43
C ALA A 102 10.59 -2.10 -22.73
N GLN A 103 11.52 -1.15 -22.88
CA GLN A 103 12.48 -1.12 -23.99
C GLN A 103 13.46 -2.30 -23.92
N GLU A 104 13.95 -2.65 -22.72
CA GLU A 104 14.82 -3.81 -22.51
C GLU A 104 14.09 -5.11 -22.84
N ALA A 105 12.84 -5.28 -22.40
CA ALA A 105 12.01 -6.44 -22.73
C ALA A 105 11.64 -6.53 -24.22
N GLY A 106 11.50 -5.39 -24.91
CA GLY A 106 11.24 -5.34 -26.36
C GLY A 106 12.47 -5.67 -27.24
N THR A 107 13.67 -5.70 -26.67
CA THR A 107 14.92 -5.98 -27.41
C THR A 107 15.41 -7.43 -27.20
N GLY A 108 14.68 -8.25 -26.43
CA GLY A 108 15.03 -9.63 -26.09
C GLY A 108 14.57 -10.71 -27.08
N CYS A 109 13.91 -10.36 -28.19
CA CYS A 109 13.44 -11.32 -29.20
C CYS A 109 13.97 -11.01 -30.61
N THR A 110 15.29 -10.96 -30.78
CA THR A 110 15.91 -11.19 -32.10
C THR A 110 17.21 -11.97 -31.94
N GLY A 111 17.17 -13.25 -32.31
CA GLY A 111 18.36 -14.06 -32.54
C GLY A 111 18.25 -15.47 -31.99
N TYR A 112 17.63 -16.38 -32.76
CA TYR A 112 18.10 -17.72 -33.12
C TYR A 112 17.04 -18.35 -34.04
N GLY A 113 17.37 -18.45 -35.33
CA GLY A 113 16.56 -19.06 -36.40
C GLY A 113 17.34 -19.01 -37.70
#